data_AF-A0AAD5R2V9-F1
#
_entry.id   AF-A0AAD5R2V9-F1
#
_cell.length_a   1.000
_cell.length_b   1.000
_cell.length_c   1.000
_cell.angle_alpha   90.00
_cell.angle_beta   90.00
_cell.angle_gamma   90.00
#
_symmetry.space_group_name_H-M   'P 1'
#
loop_
_entity.id
_entity.type
_entity.pdbx_description
1 polymer ?
#
loop_
_entity_poly.entity_id
_entity_poly.type
_entity_poly.pdbx_seq_one_letter_code
_entity_poly.pdbx_strand_id
1 'polypeptide(L)' 'MELQRLEEAEIVYRHLIDRNPENISYYDNLEICLRLGEGAPVSDRVSMYDSLAERHKRAAAPRRQPLYILGGA' A
#
# COMPACT_ATOMS: atom_id res chain seq x y z
N MET A 1 19.09 11.59 8.20
CA MET A 1 17.94 11.74 9.11
C MET A 1 16.64 11.53 8.34
N GLU A 2 16.49 10.42 7.62
CA GLU A 2 15.30 10.20 6.75
C GLU A 2 14.29 9.20 7.34
N LEU A 3 14.71 8.35 8.28
CA LEU A 3 13.87 7.30 8.87
C LEU A 3 12.63 7.86 9.58
N GLN A 4 12.78 8.95 10.34
CA GLN A 4 11.65 9.59 11.03
C GLN A 4 10.60 10.16 10.06
N ARG A 5 10.97 10.49 8.81
CA ARG A 5 10.02 11.02 7.83
C ARG A 5 9.23 9.91 7.13
N LEU A 6 9.77 8.68 7.10
CA LEU A 6 9.09 7.54 6.47
C LEU A 6 7.93 7.03 7.34
N GLU A 7 8.12 6.98 8.66
CA GLU A 7 7.06 6.60 9.61
C GLU A 7 5.89 7.61 9.59
N GLU A 8 6.20 8.91 9.62
CA GLU A 8 5.19 9.97 9.48
C GLU A 8 4.47 9.91 8.12
N ALA A 9 5.23 9.68 7.03
CA ALA A 9 4.65 9.56 5.71
C ALA A 9 3.71 8.35 5.59
N GLU A 10 4.04 7.22 6.23
CA GLU A 10 3.14 6.06 6.28
C GLU A 10 1.76 6.44 6.84
N ILE A 11 1.76 7.15 7.97
CA ILE A 11 0.53 7.57 8.65
C ILE A 11 -0.26 8.55 7.76
N VAL A 12 0.43 9.51 7.12
CA VAL A 12 -0.19 10.47 6.21
C VAL A 12 -0.82 9.76 5.00
N TYR A 13 -0.10 8.84 4.36
CA TYR A 13 -0.62 8.09 3.22
C TYR A 13 -1.78 7.17 3.61
N ARG A 14 -1.74 6.53 4.77
CA ARG A 14 -2.90 5.79 5.31
C ARG A 14 -4.12 6.69 5.49
N HIS A 15 -3.96 7.91 6.00
CA HIS A 15 -5.04 8.88 6.11
C HIS A 15 -5.56 9.36 4.74
N LEU A 16 -4.67 9.52 3.75
CA LEU A 16 -5.06 9.86 2.38
C LEU A 16 -5.85 8.72 1.72
N ILE A 17 -5.43 7.48 1.94
CA ILE A 17 -6.15 6.28 1.50
C ILE A 17 -7.51 6.19 2.19
N ASP A 18 -7.61 6.47 3.49
CA ASP A 18 -8.89 6.47 4.20
C ASP A 18 -9.88 7.49 3.60
N ARG A 19 -9.37 8.65 3.18
CA ARG A 19 -10.16 9.69 2.49
C ARG A 19 -10.50 9.35 1.04
N ASN A 20 -9.58 8.73 0.30
CA ASN A 20 -9.77 8.34 -1.09
C ASN A 20 -9.03 7.03 -1.41
N PRO A 21 -9.66 5.89 -1.14
CA PRO A 21 -9.02 4.58 -1.29
C PRO A 21 -9.03 4.09 -2.75
N GLU A 22 -9.50 4.89 -3.70
CA GLU A 22 -9.46 4.56 -5.13
C GLU A 22 -8.14 4.99 -5.80
N ASN A 23 -7.36 5.85 -5.14
CA ASN A 23 -6.13 6.36 -5.73
C ASN A 23 -4.95 5.41 -5.50
N ILE A 24 -4.57 4.71 -6.56
CA ILE A 24 -3.43 3.78 -6.64
C ILE A 24 -2.11 4.45 -6.24
N SER A 25 -1.90 5.72 -6.60
CA SER A 25 -0.64 6.42 -6.33
C SER A 25 -0.33 6.56 -4.84
N TYR A 26 -1.33 6.55 -3.96
CA TYR A 26 -1.08 6.59 -2.51
C TYR A 26 -0.52 5.28 -1.98
N TYR A 27 -0.92 4.16 -2.57
CA TYR A 27 -0.41 2.86 -2.19
C TYR A 27 1.04 2.67 -2.64
N ASP A 28 1.38 3.13 -3.85
CA ASP A 28 2.75 3.09 -4.38
C ASP A 28 3.72 3.90 -3.49
N ASN A 29 3.32 5.10 -3.08
CA ASN A 29 4.09 5.91 -2.14
C ASN A 29 4.18 5.29 -0.74
N LEU A 30 3.11 4.62 -0.29
CA LEU A 30 3.10 3.91 1.00
C LEU A 30 4.04 2.70 0.98
N GLU A 31 4.14 1.98 -0.14
CA GLU A 31 5.13 0.92 -0.36
C GLU A 31 6.56 1.46 -0.29
N ILE A 32 6.83 2.61 -0.89
CA ILE A 32 8.14 3.29 -0.80
C ILE A 32 8.45 3.66 0.66
N CYS A 33 7.47 4.20 1.39
CA CYS A 33 7.63 4.55 2.81
C CYS A 33 7.95 3.34 3.68
N LEU A 34 7.27 2.22 3.42
CA LEU A 34 7.49 0.94 4.12
C LEU A 34 8.75 0.20 3.64
N ARG A 35 9.48 0.74 2.66
CA ARG A 35 10.57 0.06 1.95
C ARG A 35 10.15 -1.29 1.37
N LEU A 36 8.85 -1.45 1.13
CA LEU A 36 8.26 -2.56 0.42
C LEU A 36 8.38 -2.29 -1.09
N GLY A 37 9.56 -1.90 -1.57
CA GLY A 37 9.87 -1.55 -2.96
C GLY A 37 10.34 -2.75 -3.80
N GLU A 38 11.10 -2.49 -4.86
CA GLU A 38 11.71 -3.49 -5.79
C GLU A 38 12.67 -4.54 -5.15
N GLY A 39 12.74 -4.65 -3.83
CA GLY A 39 13.53 -5.67 -3.14
C GLY A 39 12.80 -6.38 -2.00
N ALA A 40 11.55 -6.02 -1.72
CA ALA A 40 10.79 -6.62 -0.63
C ALA A 40 9.97 -7.83 -1.10
N PRO A 41 9.70 -8.80 -0.20
CA PRO A 41 8.87 -9.95 -0.53
C PRO A 41 7.49 -9.48 -0.98
N VAL A 42 7.02 -10.07 -2.09
CA VAL A 42 5.64 -9.89 -2.56
C VAL A 42 4.64 -10.19 -1.45
N SER A 43 4.94 -11.13 -0.56
CA SER A 43 4.11 -11.51 0.58
C SER A 43 3.83 -10.35 1.55
N ASP A 44 4.82 -9.49 1.82
CA ASP A 44 4.67 -8.35 2.73
C ASP A 44 3.82 -7.25 2.08
N ARG A 45 4.04 -6.99 0.79
CA ARG A 45 3.16 -6.11 -0.01
C ARG A 45 1.73 -6.61 0.01
N VAL A 46 1.52 -7.88 -0.31
CA VAL A 46 0.19 -8.50 -0.36
C VAL A 46 -0.50 -8.41 1.00
N SER A 47 0.21 -8.71 2.11
CA SER A 47 -0.37 -8.62 3.47
C SER A 47 -0.79 -7.20 3.85
N MET A 48 0.00 -6.21 3.45
CA MET A 48 -0.30 -4.79 3.65
C MET A 48 -1.54 -4.36 2.82
N TYR A 49 -1.59 -4.75 1.55
CA TYR A 49 -2.75 -4.51 0.69
C TYR A 49 -4.01 -5.25 1.17
N ASP A 50 -3.88 -6.47 1.67
CA ASP A 50 -4.99 -7.27 2.20
C ASP A 50 -5.60 -6.61 3.45
N SER A 51 -4.74 -6.14 4.36
CA SER A 51 -5.16 -5.36 5.54
C SER A 51 -5.90 -4.08 5.15
N LEU A 52 -5.43 -3.37 4.11
CA LEU A 52 -6.10 -2.18 3.59
C LEU A 52 -7.41 -2.52 2.85
N ALA A 53 -7.46 -3.64 2.13
CA ALA A 53 -8.67 -4.12 1.46
C ALA A 53 -9.73 -4.59 2.46
N GLU A 54 -9.33 -5.17 3.59
CA GLU A 54 -10.24 -5.58 4.67
C GLU A 54 -10.83 -4.37 5.40
N ARG A 55 -10.00 -3.33 5.65
CA ARG A 55 -10.47 -2.06 6.22
C ARG A 55 -11.34 -1.28 5.22
N HIS A 56 -10.97 -1.27 3.94
CA HIS A 56 -11.65 -0.55 2.88
C HIS A 56 -12.34 -1.51 1.90
N LYS A 57 -13.30 -2.32 2.39
CA LYS A 57 -14.03 -3.32 1.58
C LYS A 57 -14.73 -2.75 0.34
N ARG A 58 -14.98 -1.43 0.33
CA ARG A 58 -15.59 -0.69 -0.78
C ARG A 58 -14.59 -0.26 -1.86
N ALA A 59 -13.29 -0.28 -1.57
CA ALA A 59 -12.26 0.16 -2.49
C ALA A 59 -11.80 -0.99 -3.40
N ALA A 60 -11.88 -0.77 -4.71
CA ALA A 60 -11.44 -1.74 -5.70
C ALA A 60 -9.91 -1.72 -5.92
N ALA A 61 -9.25 -0.58 -5.70
CA ALA A 61 -7.81 -0.41 -5.90
C ALA A 61 -6.94 -1.35 -5.04
N PRO A 62 -7.11 -1.44 -3.70
CA PRO A 62 -6.29 -2.33 -2.86
C PRO A 62 -6.53 -3.82 -3.13
N ARG A 63 -7.65 -4.18 -3.76
CA ARG A 63 -7.93 -5.56 -4.20
C ARG A 63 -7.33 -5.87 -5.58
N ARG A 64 -7.24 -4.88 -6.46
CA ARG A 64 -6.64 -5.05 -7.80
C ARG A 64 -5.12 -5.14 -7.77
N GLN A 65 -4.46 -4.40 -6.87
CA GLN A 65 -3.00 -4.39 -6.85
C GLN A 65 -2.37 -5.75 -6.54
N PRO A 66 -2.81 -6.47 -5.47
CA PRO A 66 -2.33 -7.82 -5.19
C PRO A 66 -2.59 -8.79 -6.33
N LEU A 67 -3.74 -8.66 -7.02
CA LEU A 67 -4.07 -9.48 -8.17
C LEU A 67 -3.13 -9.23 -9.36
N TYR A 68 -2.68 -7.99 -9.57
CA TYR A 68 -1.68 -7.67 -10.59
C TYR A 68 -0.31 -8.25 -10.25
N ILE A 69 0.06 -8.21 -8.96
CA ILE A 69 1.33 -8.76 -8.47
C ILE A 69 1.32 -10.31 -8.50
N LEU A 70 0.19 -10.95 -8.16
CA LEU A 70 0.04 -12.41 -8.11
C LEU A 70 -0.33 -13.04 -9.46
N GLY A 71 -0.99 -12.29 -10.35
CA GLY A 71 -1.53 -12.77 -11.63
C GLY A 71 -0.60 -12.59 -12.83
N GLY A 72 0.61 -12.07 -12.63
CA GLY A 72 1.63 -11.90 -13.66
C GLY A 72 2.68 -13.02 -13.68
N ALA A 73 2.26 -14.28 -13.57
CA ALA A 73 3.10 -15.47 -13.74
C ALA A 73 2.85 -16.15 -15.08
#